data_AF-A0A8H3DLB6-F1
#
_entry.id   AF-A0A8H3DLB6-F1
#
_cell.length_a   1.000
_cell.length_b   1.000
_cell.length_c   1.000
_cell.angle_alpha   90.00
_cell.angle_beta   90.00
_cell.angle_gamma   90.00
#
_symmetry.space_group_name_H-M   'P 1'
#
loop_
_entity.id
_entity.type
_entity.pdbx_description
1 polymer ?
#
loop_
_entity_poly.entity_id
_entity_poly.type
_entity_poly.pdbx_seq_one_letter_code
_entity_poly.pdbx_strand_id
1 'polypeptide(L)'
;MVRYRWAYFLNTRELVTVFKECGGGIGNFDPLSPDDIDHARRAIFLYLMPGRVQVWFASLGDQTGVVFFIGKPVPEIRKSVDKGLARRCLDMFERPPDPCEVVGDPGLGLLWDLTARDRTVHRLHLMELLQSDREGDLYPLSPEQLALFPSQQAKQSSSSAMP
;
A
#
# COMPACT_ATOMS: atom_id res chain seq x y z
N MET A 1 -4.51 9.88 19.21
CA MET A 1 -4.66 8.49 18.74
C MET A 1 -5.54 8.49 17.49
N VAL A 2 -5.15 7.76 16.45
CA VAL A 2 -5.84 7.75 15.14
C VAL A 2 -7.11 6.91 15.24
N ARG A 3 -8.24 7.47 14.83
CA ARG A 3 -9.54 6.75 14.83
C ARG A 3 -10.03 6.37 13.43
N TYR A 4 -9.43 6.96 12.39
CA TYR A 4 -9.95 6.89 11.04
C TYR A 4 -8.81 6.82 10.01
N ARG A 5 -8.98 6.00 8.98
CA ARG A 5 -8.09 5.86 7.83
C ARG A 5 -8.87 5.58 6.55
N TRP A 6 -8.22 5.83 5.42
CA TRP A 6 -8.64 5.35 4.10
C TRP A 6 -7.76 4.18 3.71
N ALA A 7 -8.35 3.10 3.22
CA ALA A 7 -7.68 1.83 3.02
C ALA A 7 -8.00 1.19 1.67
N TYR A 8 -7.02 0.50 1.11
CA TYR A 8 -7.23 -0.52 0.09
C TYR A 8 -6.83 -1.86 0.67
N PHE A 9 -7.79 -2.75 0.91
CA PHE A 9 -7.49 -4.16 1.14
C PHE A 9 -7.47 -4.90 -0.19
N LEU A 10 -6.44 -5.71 -0.39
CA LEU A 10 -6.32 -6.65 -1.50
C LEU A 10 -6.01 -8.03 -0.91
N ASN A 11 -6.83 -9.03 -1.22
CA ASN A 11 -6.45 -10.41 -0.91
C ASN A 11 -5.23 -10.83 -1.76
N THR A 12 -4.58 -11.94 -1.43
CA THR A 12 -3.33 -12.35 -2.13
C THR A 12 -3.50 -12.50 -3.63
N ARG A 13 -4.67 -12.95 -4.10
CA ARG A 13 -4.98 -13.05 -5.54
C ARG A 13 -5.11 -11.68 -6.19
N GLU A 14 -5.88 -10.78 -5.59
CA GLU A 14 -6.05 -9.41 -6.09
C GLU A 14 -4.71 -8.67 -6.12
N LEU A 15 -3.89 -8.82 -5.07
CA LEU A 15 -2.58 -8.19 -4.95
C LEU A 15 -1.67 -8.55 -6.12
N VAL A 16 -1.53 -9.84 -6.39
CA VAL A 16 -0.68 -10.35 -7.49
C VAL A 16 -1.27 -9.99 -8.86
N THR A 17 -2.60 -10.01 -8.98
CA THR A 17 -3.30 -9.62 -10.22
C THR A 17 -3.05 -8.16 -10.56
N VAL A 18 -3.27 -7.26 -9.60
CA VAL A 18 -3.03 -5.81 -9.77
C VAL A 18 -1.57 -5.55 -10.15
N PHE A 19 -0.62 -6.21 -9.49
CA PHE A 19 0.79 -6.09 -9.83
C PHE A 19 1.09 -6.53 -11.28
N LYS A 20 0.53 -7.66 -11.71
CA LYS A 20 0.68 -8.17 -13.07
C LYS A 20 0.08 -7.22 -14.12
N GLU A 21 -1.14 -6.74 -13.87
CA GLU A 21 -1.88 -5.85 -14.78
C GLU A 21 -1.20 -4.48 -14.92
N CYS A 22 -0.55 -4.01 -13.85
CA CYS A 22 0.26 -2.78 -13.87
C CYS A 22 1.65 -2.97 -14.52
N GLY A 23 1.90 -4.09 -15.20
CA GLY A 23 3.14 -4.36 -15.92
C GLY A 23 4.28 -4.91 -15.05
N GLY A 24 3.97 -5.50 -13.89
CA GLY A 24 4.93 -6.25 -13.08
C GLY A 24 5.60 -7.34 -13.91
N GLY A 25 6.93 -7.43 -13.85
CA GLY A 25 7.73 -8.36 -14.67
C GLY A 25 8.60 -9.34 -13.87
N ILE A 26 8.42 -9.39 -12.55
CA ILE A 26 9.22 -10.23 -11.65
C ILE A 26 8.29 -11.23 -10.95
N GLY A 27 8.73 -12.49 -10.85
CA GLY A 27 7.97 -13.54 -10.19
C GLY A 27 7.16 -14.41 -11.15
N ASN A 28 6.44 -15.40 -10.59
CA ASN A 28 5.59 -16.32 -11.35
C ASN A 28 4.10 -15.93 -11.32
N PHE A 29 3.78 -14.86 -10.58
CA PHE A 29 2.41 -14.40 -10.34
C PHE A 29 1.53 -15.48 -9.68
N ASP A 30 2.12 -16.29 -8.79
CA ASP A 30 1.40 -17.25 -7.97
C ASP A 30 0.88 -16.57 -6.70
N PRO A 31 -0.45 -16.47 -6.50
CA PRO A 31 -1.03 -15.83 -5.31
C PRO A 31 -0.88 -16.66 -4.02
N LEU A 32 -0.27 -17.84 -4.09
CA LEU A 32 0.09 -18.67 -2.94
C LEU A 32 1.59 -18.59 -2.61
N SER A 33 2.40 -17.99 -3.49
CA SER A 33 3.84 -17.82 -3.30
C SER A 33 4.11 -16.60 -2.41
N PRO A 34 4.77 -16.76 -1.25
CA PRO A 34 5.17 -15.64 -0.40
C PRO A 34 6.04 -14.62 -1.15
N ASP A 35 6.96 -15.09 -1.99
CA ASP A 35 7.85 -14.23 -2.76
C ASP A 35 7.07 -13.35 -3.75
N ASP A 36 6.08 -13.91 -4.46
CA ASP A 36 5.25 -13.14 -5.41
C ASP A 36 4.35 -12.14 -4.68
N ILE A 37 3.83 -12.50 -3.49
CA ILE A 37 3.07 -11.59 -2.63
C ILE A 37 3.95 -10.41 -2.20
N ASP A 38 5.18 -10.68 -1.77
CA ASP A 38 6.12 -9.64 -1.34
C ASP A 38 6.58 -8.74 -2.49
N HIS A 39 6.85 -9.31 -3.66
CA HIS A 39 7.14 -8.55 -4.87
C HIS A 39 6.00 -7.62 -5.24
N ALA A 40 4.77 -8.15 -5.29
CA ALA A 40 3.58 -7.38 -5.63
C ALA A 40 3.34 -6.25 -4.61
N ARG A 41 3.37 -6.58 -3.31
CA ARG A 41 3.27 -5.62 -2.21
C ARG A 41 4.28 -4.48 -2.35
N ARG A 42 5.55 -4.82 -2.53
CA ARG A 42 6.65 -3.84 -2.61
C ARG A 42 6.51 -2.95 -3.83
N ALA A 43 6.21 -3.52 -5.00
CA ALA A 43 6.03 -2.77 -6.23
C ALA A 43 4.87 -1.76 -6.10
N ILE A 44 3.74 -2.19 -5.55
CA ILE A 44 2.59 -1.32 -5.30
C ILE A 44 2.95 -0.21 -4.30
N PHE A 45 3.60 -0.55 -3.18
CA PHE A 45 4.05 0.44 -2.21
C PHE A 45 4.96 1.51 -2.84
N LEU A 46 5.98 1.08 -3.60
CA LEU A 46 6.91 1.98 -4.27
C LEU A 46 6.21 2.86 -5.30
N TYR A 47 5.25 2.33 -6.05
CA TYR A 47 4.45 3.11 -6.98
C TYR A 47 3.63 4.20 -6.28
N LEU A 48 3.08 3.91 -5.10
CA LEU A 48 2.30 4.90 -4.34
C LEU A 48 3.17 5.97 -3.67
N MET A 49 4.49 5.77 -3.55
CA MET A 49 5.42 6.79 -3.07
C MET A 49 5.52 7.98 -4.06
N PRO A 50 5.83 9.20 -3.60
CA PRO A 50 6.17 9.62 -2.24
C PRO A 50 4.96 9.91 -1.33
N GLY A 51 3.81 9.26 -1.56
CA GLY A 51 2.61 9.45 -0.73
C GLY A 51 2.74 8.93 0.70
N ARG A 52 1.90 9.45 1.60
CA ARG A 52 1.75 8.88 2.96
C ARG A 52 1.02 7.55 2.87
N VAL A 53 1.76 6.45 2.94
CA VAL A 53 1.22 5.09 2.87
C VAL A 53 1.75 4.24 4.04
N GLN A 54 0.88 3.44 4.66
CA GLN A 54 1.27 2.39 5.59
C GLN A 54 0.73 1.07 5.08
N VAL A 55 1.57 0.03 5.07
CA VAL A 55 1.23 -1.27 4.51
C VAL A 55 1.28 -2.29 5.62
N TRP A 56 0.28 -3.17 5.66
CA TRP A 56 0.22 -4.25 6.65
C TRP A 56 -0.18 -5.56 5.98
N PHE A 57 0.36 -6.68 6.46
CA PHE A 57 -0.35 -7.96 6.31
C PHE A 57 -1.61 -7.90 7.17
N ALA A 58 -2.72 -8.33 6.59
CA ALA A 58 -4.02 -8.27 7.25
C ALA A 58 -4.95 -9.39 6.81
N SER A 59 -5.96 -9.66 7.62
CA SER A 59 -7.10 -10.48 7.22
C SER A 59 -8.40 -9.67 7.26
N LEU A 60 -9.31 -9.99 6.34
CA LEU A 60 -10.64 -9.42 6.23
C LEU A 60 -11.65 -10.57 6.16
N GLY A 61 -12.25 -10.93 7.29
CA GLY A 61 -13.04 -12.17 7.39
C GLY A 61 -12.16 -13.42 7.20
N ASP A 62 -12.48 -14.23 6.20
CA ASP A 62 -11.76 -15.45 5.82
C ASP A 62 -10.64 -15.20 4.80
N GLN A 63 -10.49 -13.96 4.31
CA GLN A 63 -9.50 -13.59 3.31
C GLN A 63 -8.23 -13.04 3.96
N THR A 64 -7.08 -13.57 3.56
CA THR A 64 -5.76 -13.01 3.91
C THR A 64 -5.23 -12.15 2.76
N GLY A 65 -4.52 -11.08 3.10
CA GLY A 65 -3.97 -10.18 2.10
C GLY A 65 -3.14 -9.05 2.69
N VAL A 66 -3.13 -7.95 1.96
CA VAL A 66 -2.39 -6.74 2.30
C VAL A 66 -3.35 -5.56 2.33
N VAL A 67 -3.23 -4.71 3.34
CA VAL A 67 -3.92 -3.42 3.39
C VAL A 67 -2.95 -2.26 3.23
N PHE A 68 -3.32 -1.32 2.36
CA PHE A 68 -2.64 -0.06 2.12
C PHE A 68 -3.46 1.07 2.73
N PHE A 69 -3.05 1.57 3.91
CA PHE A 69 -3.60 2.80 4.47
C PHE A 69 -2.97 4.01 3.80
N ILE A 70 -3.79 4.91 3.29
CA ILE A 70 -3.32 6.10 2.55
C ILE A 70 -3.69 7.40 3.27
N GLY A 71 -2.86 8.42 3.01
CA GLY A 71 -3.14 9.79 3.39
C GLY A 71 -3.10 10.05 4.91
N LYS A 72 -3.59 11.24 5.27
CA LYS A 72 -3.74 11.67 6.66
C LYS A 72 -4.95 10.99 7.31
N PRO A 73 -4.91 10.72 8.62
CA PRO A 73 -6.00 10.07 9.35
C PRO A 73 -7.19 11.02 9.60
N VAL A 74 -7.90 11.42 8.54
CA VAL A 74 -9.06 12.31 8.60
C VAL A 74 -10.23 11.79 7.76
N PRO A 75 -11.48 11.96 8.20
CA PRO A 75 -12.67 11.47 7.47
C PRO A 75 -12.89 12.08 6.10
N GLU A 76 -12.38 13.29 5.83
CA GLU A 76 -12.58 13.92 4.53
C GLU A 76 -11.47 13.53 3.56
N ILE A 77 -11.78 12.69 2.56
CA ILE A 77 -10.80 12.14 1.60
C ILE A 77 -9.97 13.23 0.92
N ARG A 78 -10.59 14.35 0.54
CA ARG A 78 -9.93 15.48 -0.13
C ARG A 78 -8.89 16.19 0.75
N LYS A 79 -9.02 16.08 2.08
CA LYS A 79 -8.05 16.58 3.07
C LYS A 79 -7.05 15.50 3.50
N SER A 80 -7.40 14.23 3.29
CA SER A 80 -6.56 13.09 3.63
C SER A 80 -5.47 12.86 2.59
N VAL A 81 -5.86 12.84 1.31
CA VAL A 81 -5.02 12.39 0.20
C VAL A 81 -4.76 13.56 -0.75
N ASP A 82 -3.49 13.84 -1.06
CA ASP A 82 -3.13 14.85 -2.05
C ASP A 82 -3.48 14.38 -3.48
N LYS A 83 -3.54 15.32 -4.43
CA LYS A 83 -3.93 15.00 -5.82
C LYS A 83 -3.01 13.99 -6.50
N GLY A 84 -1.70 14.01 -6.19
CA GLY A 84 -0.72 13.11 -6.78
C GLY A 84 -0.90 11.69 -6.30
N LEU A 85 -1.03 11.50 -4.98
CA LEU A 85 -1.33 10.18 -4.39
C LEU A 85 -2.71 9.68 -4.85
N ALA A 86 -3.73 10.54 -4.87
CA ALA A 86 -5.06 10.16 -5.35
C ALA A 86 -5.04 9.67 -6.80
N ARG A 87 -4.26 10.32 -7.67
CA ARG A 87 -4.11 9.90 -9.06
C ARG A 87 -3.46 8.52 -9.17
N ARG A 88 -2.34 8.29 -8.46
CA ARG A 88 -1.67 6.99 -8.45
C ARG A 88 -2.55 5.87 -7.87
N CYS A 89 -3.31 6.16 -6.81
CA CYS A 89 -4.28 5.19 -6.28
C CYS A 89 -5.37 4.84 -7.31
N LEU A 90 -5.88 5.83 -8.05
CA LEU A 90 -6.88 5.59 -9.10
C LEU A 90 -6.29 4.77 -10.25
N ASP A 91 -5.08 5.11 -10.69
CA ASP A 91 -4.39 4.39 -11.78
C ASP A 91 -4.03 2.94 -11.38
N MET A 92 -3.74 2.68 -10.10
CA MET A 92 -3.36 1.35 -9.58
C MET A 92 -4.56 0.46 -9.23
N PHE A 93 -5.56 1.00 -8.55
CA PHE A 93 -6.65 0.21 -7.97
C PHE A 93 -7.98 0.35 -8.71
N GLU A 94 -8.08 1.31 -9.64
CA GLU A 94 -9.28 1.62 -10.42
C GLU A 94 -10.55 1.84 -9.58
N ARG A 95 -10.38 2.14 -8.30
CA ARG A 95 -11.46 2.30 -7.32
C ARG A 95 -11.12 3.33 -6.24
N PRO A 96 -12.12 3.98 -5.63
CA PRO A 96 -11.89 4.78 -4.42
C PRO A 96 -11.48 3.88 -3.25
N PRO A 97 -10.73 4.42 -2.26
CA PRO A 97 -10.40 3.70 -1.05
C PRO A 97 -11.64 3.53 -0.16
N ASP A 98 -11.62 2.50 0.66
CA ASP A 98 -12.67 2.22 1.62
C ASP A 98 -12.39 2.97 2.95
N PRO A 99 -13.40 3.56 3.60
CA PRO A 99 -13.25 4.17 4.91
C PRO A 99 -13.05 3.10 5.98
N CYS A 100 -12.16 3.37 6.93
CA CYS A 100 -11.71 2.41 7.91
C CYS A 100 -11.61 3.03 9.31
N GLU A 101 -12.30 2.46 10.29
CA GLU A 101 -12.38 2.99 11.65
C GLU A 101 -11.81 2.00 12.67
N VAL A 102 -11.06 2.49 13.66
CA VAL A 102 -10.53 1.62 14.72
C VAL A 102 -11.68 1.13 15.60
N VAL A 103 -11.64 -0.14 16.03
CA VAL A 103 -12.62 -0.66 16.98
C VAL A 103 -12.09 -0.87 18.37
N GLY A 104 -12.93 -0.48 19.32
CA GLY A 104 -12.70 -0.64 20.74
C GLY A 104 -11.69 0.37 21.28
N ASP A 105 -11.13 0.03 22.45
CA ASP A 105 -10.12 0.86 23.08
C ASP A 105 -8.79 0.79 22.33
N PRO A 106 -8.01 1.89 22.30
CA PRO A 106 -6.84 2.08 21.46
C PRO A 106 -5.67 1.10 21.56
N GLY A 107 -5.72 0.13 22.48
CA GLY A 107 -4.54 -0.46 23.12
C GLY A 107 -3.49 -0.99 22.15
N LEU A 108 -3.91 -1.66 21.08
CA LEU A 108 -3.02 -2.16 20.02
C LEU A 108 -3.36 -1.61 18.63
N GLY A 109 -4.58 -1.10 18.41
CA GLY A 109 -4.99 -0.54 17.13
C GLY A 109 -4.89 -1.52 15.95
N LEU A 110 -5.08 -2.82 16.20
CA LEU A 110 -4.98 -3.88 15.19
C LEU A 110 -6.33 -4.28 14.60
N LEU A 111 -7.45 -3.92 15.23
CA LEU A 111 -8.79 -4.22 14.74
C LEU A 111 -9.46 -2.97 14.17
N TRP A 112 -9.89 -3.07 12.92
CA TRP A 112 -10.48 -1.97 12.16
C TRP A 112 -11.73 -2.41 11.42
N ASP A 113 -12.69 -1.51 11.25
CA ASP A 113 -13.93 -1.74 10.52
C ASP A 113 -13.75 -1.07 9.17
N LEU A 114 -13.62 -1.89 8.14
CA LEU A 114 -13.57 -1.45 6.76
C LEU A 114 -15.00 -1.48 6.23
N THR A 115 -15.52 -0.32 5.84
CA THR A 115 -16.85 -0.24 5.22
C THR A 115 -16.70 -0.37 3.72
N ALA A 116 -17.13 -1.51 3.17
CA ALA A 116 -17.11 -1.72 1.73
C ALA A 116 -18.14 -0.84 1.01
N ARG A 117 -18.03 -0.78 -0.32
CA ARG A 117 -18.87 0.08 -1.18
C ARG A 117 -20.36 -0.22 -1.10
N ASP A 118 -20.72 -1.47 -0.83
CA ASP A 118 -22.11 -1.91 -0.62
C ASP A 118 -22.64 -1.60 0.79
N ARG A 119 -21.87 -0.84 1.59
CA ARG A 119 -22.13 -0.49 3.00
C ARG A 119 -22.06 -1.66 3.97
N THR A 120 -21.56 -2.81 3.54
CA THR A 120 -21.22 -3.89 4.46
C THR A 120 -19.97 -3.51 5.25
N VAL A 121 -19.98 -3.85 6.53
CA VAL A 121 -18.86 -3.58 7.42
C VAL A 121 -18.13 -4.89 7.67
N HIS A 122 -16.84 -4.89 7.34
CA HIS A 122 -15.97 -6.04 7.51
C HIS A 122 -14.91 -5.75 8.55
N ARG A 123 -14.66 -6.74 9.42
CA ARG A 123 -13.61 -6.69 10.42
C ARG A 123 -12.26 -6.95 9.76
N LEU A 124 -11.44 -5.92 9.68
CA LEU A 124 -10.04 -5.97 9.28
C LEU A 124 -9.16 -6.21 10.51
N HIS A 125 -8.32 -7.23 10.46
CA HIS A 125 -7.32 -7.53 11.48
C HIS A 125 -5.93 -7.32 10.92
N LEU A 126 -5.20 -6.34 11.46
CA LEU A 126 -3.82 -6.05 11.12
C LEU A 126 -2.90 -7.02 11.87
N MET A 127 -1.96 -7.63 11.15
CA MET A 127 -1.06 -8.64 11.72
C MET A 127 0.36 -8.08 11.85
N GLU A 128 0.95 -7.66 10.73
CA GLU A 128 2.34 -7.22 10.66
C GLU A 128 2.47 -5.94 9.86
N LEU A 129 3.19 -4.95 10.40
CA LEU A 129 3.48 -3.70 9.72
C LEU A 129 4.65 -3.89 8.76
N LEU A 130 4.44 -3.60 7.48
CA LEU A 130 5.40 -3.85 6.40
C LEU A 130 5.92 -2.53 5.81
N GLN A 131 6.15 -1.52 6.67
CA GLN A 131 6.77 -0.28 6.20
C GLN A 131 8.14 -0.63 5.61
N SER A 132 8.35 -0.27 4.34
CA SER A 132 9.60 -0.59 3.65
C SER A 132 10.76 0.08 4.37
N ASP A 133 11.53 -0.72 5.08
CA ASP A 133 12.89 -0.36 5.45
C ASP A 133 13.67 -0.30 4.15
N ARG A 134 13.89 0.91 3.63
CA ARG A 134 14.73 1.12 2.44
C ARG A 134 16.12 0.48 2.56
N GLU A 135 16.54 0.13 3.77
CA GLU A 135 17.82 -0.54 4.07
C GLU A 135 17.68 -2.02 4.50
N GLY A 136 16.49 -2.50 4.87
CA GLY A 136 16.29 -3.85 5.44
C GLY A 136 15.84 -4.93 4.46
N ASP A 137 15.27 -4.53 3.32
CA ASP A 137 14.67 -5.44 2.32
C ASP A 137 15.58 -5.70 1.09
N LEU A 138 16.90 -5.64 1.28
CA LEU A 138 17.87 -6.01 0.24
C LEU A 138 18.05 -7.53 0.21
N TYR A 139 17.23 -8.22 -0.59
CA TYR A 139 17.70 -9.42 -1.29
C TYR A 139 18.10 -9.02 -2.72
N PRO A 140 19.18 -9.59 -3.27
CA PRO A 140 19.94 -8.96 -4.34
C PRO A 140 19.17 -9.11 -5.66
N LEU A 141 18.50 -8.03 -6.04
CA LEU A 141 18.21 -7.80 -7.46
C LEU A 141 19.56 -7.70 -8.17
N SER A 142 19.71 -8.40 -9.31
CA SER A 142 20.89 -8.19 -10.15
C SER A 142 20.93 -6.71 -10.59
N PRO A 143 22.12 -6.16 -10.89
CA PRO A 143 22.23 -4.79 -11.40
C PRO A 143 21.32 -4.52 -12.62
N GLU A 144 21.06 -5.55 -13.42
CA GLU A 144 20.17 -5.53 -14.58
C GLU A 144 18.70 -5.39 -14.16
N GLN A 145 18.26 -6.11 -13.12
CA GLN A 145 16.91 -6.01 -12.58
C GLN A 145 16.66 -4.67 -11.89
N LEU A 146 17.66 -4.11 -11.21
CA LEU A 146 17.61 -2.75 -10.65
C LEU A 146 17.48 -1.69 -11.75
N ALA A 147 18.16 -1.85 -12.88
CA ALA A 147 18.13 -0.91 -14.00
C ALA A 147 16.78 -0.88 -14.74
N LEU A 148 15.96 -1.93 -14.62
CA LEU A 148 14.61 -1.98 -15.18
C LEU A 148 13.56 -1.24 -14.34
N PHE A 149 13.88 -0.89 -13.08
CA PHE A 149 13.05 -0.01 -12.29
C PHE A 149 13.35 1.45 -12.64
N PRO A 150 12.35 2.26 -13.05
CA PRO A 150 12.54 3.68 -13.27
C PRO A 150 12.97 4.36 -11.96
N SER A 151 14.24 4.69 -11.87
CA SER A 151 14.79 5.52 -10.80
C SER A 151 14.26 6.95 -10.96
N GLN A 152 13.10 7.24 -10.35
CA GLN A 152 12.67 8.63 -10.16
C GLN A 152 13.46 9.33 -9.04
N GLN A 153 14.79 9.23 -9.07
CA GLN A 153 15.70 9.99 -8.21
C GLN A 153 16.97 10.38 -9.00
N ALA A 154 16.80 11.26 -9.98
CA ALA A 154 17.88 12.10 -10.47
C ALA A 154 17.29 13.41 -11.02
N LYS A 155 16.74 14.24 -10.13
CA LYS A 155 16.57 15.71 -10.27
C LYS A 155 15.84 16.29 -9.06
N GLN A 156 16.50 16.30 -7.90
CA GLN A 156 16.25 17.28 -6.83
C GLN A 156 17.38 17.24 -5.80
N SER A 157 18.61 17.43 -6.29
CA SER A 157 19.78 17.76 -5.47
C SER A 157 20.72 18.66 -6.28
N SER A 158 20.22 19.84 -6.65
CA SER A 158 21.04 21.00 -6.99
C SER A 158 20.18 22.26 -6.91
N SER A 159 19.89 22.69 -5.68
CA SER A 159 19.37 24.03 -5.40
C SER A 159 19.68 24.40 -3.95
N SER A 160 20.97 24.55 -3.64
CA SER A 160 21.41 25.26 -2.45
C SER A 160 22.86 25.72 -2.62
N ALA A 161 23.02 26.88 -3.26
CA ALA A 161 24.08 27.84 -2.98
C ALA A 161 23.77 29.16 -3.71
N MET A 162 23.20 30.12 -2.99
CA MET A 162 23.40 31.57 -3.08
C MET A 162 22.63 32.19 -1.91
N PRO A 163 23.13 33.25 -1.26
CA PRO A 163 23.74 34.44 -1.87
C PRO A 163 25.27 34.50 -1.82
#